data_AF-A0A7X6Y196-F1
#
_entry.id   AF-A0A7X6Y196-F1
#
_cell.length_a   1.000
_cell.length_b   1.000
_cell.length_c   1.000
_cell.angle_alpha   90.00
_cell.angle_beta   90.00
_cell.angle_gamma   90.00
#
_symmetry.space_group_name_H-M   'P 1'
#
loop_
_entity.id
_entity.type
_entity.pdbx_description
1 polymer ?
#
loop_
_entity_poly.entity_id
_entity_poly.type
_entity_poly.pdbx_seq_one_letter_code
_entity_poly.pdbx_strand_id
1 'polypeptide(L)' 'MDVYALLGILAFVYAGMVFFITYKKPVNIWSIGKIKAFEKVLGKKGTEYFFYVFGLLAVVLGIWLISK' A
#
# COMPACT_ATOMS: atom_id res chain seq x y z
N MET A 1 -22.91 9.15 6.62
CA MET A 1 -21.56 9.40 6.05
C MET A 1 -21.69 9.42 4.55
N ASP A 2 -21.04 10.36 3.88
CA ASP A 2 -20.94 10.37 2.42
C ASP A 2 -20.16 9.13 1.94
N VAL A 3 -20.55 8.56 0.79
CA VAL A 3 -19.90 7.38 0.21
C VAL A 3 -18.43 7.65 -0.11
N TYR A 4 -18.10 8.86 -0.58
CA TYR A 4 -16.72 9.28 -0.86
C TYR A 4 -15.89 9.37 0.43
N ALA A 5 -16.47 9.91 1.50
CA ALA A 5 -15.81 9.96 2.81
C ALA A 5 -15.53 8.54 3.36
N LEU A 6 -16.47 7.59 3.18
CA LEU A 6 -16.26 6.19 3.57
C LEU A 6 -15.12 5.55 2.76
N LEU A 7 -15.10 5.74 1.44
CA LEU A 7 -14.05 5.24 0.56
C LEU A 7 -12.68 5.86 0.89
N GLY A 8 -12.66 7.14 1.25
CA GLY A 8 -11.44 7.83 1.66
C GLY A 8 -10.85 7.24 2.94
N ILE A 9 -11.68 7.00 3.96
CA ILE A 9 -11.25 6.34 5.21
C ILE A 9 -10.72 4.93 4.92
N LEU A 10 -11.40 4.15 4.07
CA LEU A 10 -10.94 2.83 3.66
C LEU A 10 -9.58 2.90 2.92
N ALA A 11 -9.38 3.90 2.07
CA ALA A 11 -8.10 4.12 1.40
C ALA A 11 -6.96 4.43 2.39
N PHE A 12 -7.23 5.23 3.43
CA PHE A 12 -6.27 5.48 4.51
C PHE A 12 -5.93 4.21 5.30
N VAL A 13 -6.95 3.42 5.65
CA VAL A 13 -6.75 2.13 6.36
C VAL A 13 -5.91 1.19 5.50
N TYR A 14 -6.21 1.11 4.20
CA TYR A 14 -5.44 0.32 3.25
C TYR A 14 -3.99 0.80 3.13
N ALA A 15 -3.75 2.11 3.00
CA ALA A 15 -2.40 2.68 2.96
C ALA A 15 -1.60 2.33 4.22
N GLY A 16 -2.24 2.44 5.39
CA GLY A 16 -1.65 2.03 6.67
C GLY A 16 -1.24 0.55 6.68
N MET A 17 -2.10 -0.34 6.17
CA MET A 17 -1.74 -1.75 6.01
C MET A 17 -0.57 -1.95 5.05
N VAL A 18 -0.56 -1.29 3.89
CA VAL A 18 0.54 -1.40 2.92
C VAL A 18 1.86 -0.97 3.56
N PHE A 19 1.89 0.15 4.27
CA PHE A 19 3.09 0.59 4.99
C PHE A 19 3.52 -0.38 6.08
N PHE A 20 2.56 -0.87 6.88
CA PHE A 20 2.86 -1.82 7.95
C PHE A 20 3.47 -3.11 7.42
N ILE A 21 2.87 -3.70 6.38
CA ILE A 21 3.36 -4.95 5.81
C ILE A 21 4.71 -4.72 5.12
N THR A 22 4.92 -3.57 4.47
CA THR A 22 6.21 -3.20 3.85
C THR A 22 7.32 -2.98 4.86
N TYR A 23 7.01 -2.42 6.03
CA TYR A 23 7.97 -2.23 7.10
C TYR A 23 8.30 -3.54 7.83
N LYS A 24 7.27 -4.29 8.25
CA LYS A 24 7.43 -5.54 9.03
C LYS A 24 7.86 -6.73 8.19
N LYS A 25 7.61 -6.70 6.87
CA LYS A 25 7.95 -7.76 5.91
C LYS A 25 7.61 -9.16 6.43
N PRO A 26 6.37 -9.42 6.88
CA PRO A 26 6.01 -10.71 7.44
C PRO A 26 6.22 -11.80 6.40
N VAL A 27 6.89 -12.88 6.81
CA VAL A 27 7.33 -13.96 5.93
C VAL A 27 6.16 -14.55 5.12
N ASN A 28 4.99 -14.69 5.73
CA ASN A 28 3.81 -15.25 5.06
C ASN A 28 3.34 -14.41 3.87
N ILE A 29 3.53 -13.09 3.88
CA ILE A 29 3.14 -12.22 2.77
C ILE A 29 4.33 -11.99 1.83
N TRP A 30 5.53 -11.77 2.36
CA TRP A 30 6.71 -11.48 1.53
C TRP A 30 7.26 -12.71 0.80
N SER A 31 6.90 -13.93 1.25
CA SER A 31 7.29 -15.17 0.58
C SER A 31 6.35 -15.62 -0.54
N ILE A 32 5.22 -14.94 -0.76
CA ILE A 32 4.26 -15.28 -1.81
C ILE A 32 4.87 -15.07 -3.20
N GLY A 33 4.45 -15.88 -4.17
CA GLY A 33 4.97 -15.82 -5.55
C GLY A 33 4.84 -14.44 -6.21
N LYS A 34 3.80 -13.66 -5.86
CA LYS A 34 3.58 -12.30 -6.38
C LYS A 34 4.70 -11.35 -5.95
N ILE A 35 4.96 -11.26 -4.63
CA ILE A 35 6.01 -10.35 -4.11
C ILE A 35 7.39 -10.82 -4.56
N LYS A 36 7.64 -12.13 -4.62
CA LYS A 36 8.89 -12.67 -5.20
C LYS A 36 9.07 -12.30 -6.67
N ALA A 37 8.00 -12.21 -7.46
CA ALA A 37 8.08 -11.74 -8.83
C ALA A 37 8.46 -10.25 -8.89
N PHE A 38 7.88 -9.42 -8.02
CA PHE A 38 8.31 -8.02 -7.87
C PHE A 38 9.78 -7.92 -7.44
N GLU A 39 10.21 -8.72 -6.45
CA GLU A 39 11.60 -8.76 -6.00
C GLU A 39 12.56 -9.22 -7.11
N LYS A 40 12.12 -10.11 -8.02
CA LYS A 40 12.92 -10.55 -9.17
C LYS A 40 13.11 -9.44 -10.20
N VAL A 41 12.12 -8.56 -10.38
CA VAL A 41 12.16 -7.48 -11.38
C VAL A 41 12.82 -6.22 -10.82
N LEU A 42 12.43 -5.81 -9.60
CA LEU A 42 12.83 -4.55 -8.98
C LEU A 42 13.97 -4.71 -7.95
N GLY A 43 14.31 -5.94 -7.59
CA GLY A 43 15.15 -6.23 -6.43
C GLY A 43 14.36 -6.07 -5.11
N LYS A 44 14.97 -6.54 -4.00
CA LYS A 44 14.38 -6.43 -2.66
C LYS A 44 14.08 -4.97 -2.28
N LYS A 45 15.09 -4.10 -2.40
CA LYS A 45 14.93 -2.68 -2.08
C LYS A 45 13.98 -1.96 -3.03
N GLY A 46 14.01 -2.26 -4.33
CA GLY A 46 13.10 -1.64 -5.29
C GLY A 46 11.64 -2.02 -5.04
N THR A 47 11.39 -3.27 -4.61
CA THR A 47 10.05 -3.72 -4.21
C THR A 47 9.55 -3.01 -2.96
N GLU A 48 10.42 -2.81 -1.96
CA GLU A 48 10.09 -1.99 -0.78
C GLU A 48 9.70 -0.56 -1.18
N TYR A 49 10.53 0.11 -2.00
CA TYR A 49 10.23 1.46 -2.49
C TYR A 49 8.93 1.52 -3.29
N PHE A 50 8.67 0.52 -4.14
CA PHE A 50 7.43 0.43 -4.90
C PHE A 50 6.21 0.42 -3.98
N PHE A 51 6.20 -0.42 -2.94
CA PHE A 51 5.09 -0.47 -2.00
C PHE A 51 4.97 0.80 -1.16
N TYR A 52 6.09 1.44 -0.78
CA TYR A 52 6.04 2.74 -0.09
C TYR A 52 5.41 3.82 -0.97
N VAL A 53 5.82 3.93 -2.24
CA VAL A 53 5.25 4.90 -3.19
C VAL A 53 3.76 4.60 -3.42
N PHE A 54 3.40 3.33 -3.57
CA PHE A 54 2.01 2.92 -3.75
C PHE A 54 1.15 3.25 -2.52
N GLY A 55 1.66 3.03 -1.31
CA GLY A 55 1.01 3.46 -0.06
C GLY A 55 0.81 4.98 0.00
N LEU A 56 1.80 5.75 -0.44
CA LEU A 56 1.71 7.22 -0.54
C LEU A 56 0.63 7.67 -1.53
N LEU A 57 0.53 7.01 -2.69
CA LEU A 57 -0.53 7.28 -3.66
C LEU A 57 -1.92 6.96 -3.08
N ALA A 58 -2.05 5.88 -2.30
CA ALA A 58 -3.30 5.54 -1.62
C ALA A 58 -3.70 6.59 -0.56
N VAL A 59 -2.73 7.20 0.14
CA VAL A 59 -2.98 8.33 1.04
C VAL A 59 -3.51 9.54 0.26
N VAL A 60 -2.86 9.90 -0.84
CA VAL A 60 -3.31 11.02 -1.69
C VAL A 60 -4.71 10.77 -2.23
N LEU A 61 -5.01 9.55 -2.67
CA LEU A 61 -6.35 9.14 -3.10
C LEU A 61 -7.38 9.29 -1.97
N GLY A 62 -7.01 8.89 -0.74
CA GLY A 62 -7.85 9.05 0.44
C GLY A 62 -8.17 10.51 0.74
N ILE A 63 -7.18 11.40 0.70
CA ILE A 63 -7.37 12.85 0.88
C ILE A 63 -8.31 13.39 -0.20
N TRP A 64 -8.09 13.02 -1.45
CA TRP A 64 -8.89 13.47 -2.57
C TRP A 64 -10.36 13.03 -2.45
N LEU A 65 -10.61 11.78 -2.05
CA LEU A 65 -11.95 11.23 -1.84
C LEU A 65 -12.69 11.91 -0.68
N ILE A 66 -12.00 12.25 0.41
CA ILE A 66 -12.62 12.98 1.54
C ILE A 66 -12.92 14.43 1.16
N SER A 67 -12.15 15.02 0.23
CA SER A 67 -12.31 16.42 -0.20
C SER A 67 -13.40 16.63 -1.25
N LYS A 68 -14.15 15.58 -1.59
CA LYS A 68 -15.08 15.49 -2.72
C LYS A 68 -16.50 15.33 -2.22
#